data_AF-A0A643C163-F1
#
_entry.id   AF-A0A643C163-F1
#
_cell.length_a   1.000
_cell.length_b   1.000
_cell.length_c   1.000
_cell.angle_alpha   90.00
_cell.angle_beta   90.00
_cell.angle_gamma   90.00
#
_symmetry.space_group_name_H-M   'P 1'
#
loop_
_entity.id
_entity.type
_entity.pdbx_description
1 polymer ?
#
loop_
_entity_poly.entity_id
_entity_poly.type
_entity_poly.pdbx_seq_one_letter_code
_entity_poly.pdbx_strand_id
1 'polypeptide(L)' 'MAEGQVLVLDGRGHLLGRLAAIVAKQVLLGRKVVVVRLTATLEEKRKEKAKIHYRKKKQLMRLRKQAEKNIEKKID' A
#
# COMPACT_ATOMS: atom_id res chain seq x y z
N MET A 1 -6.17 -19.26 -36.36
CA MET A 1 -6.31 -18.61 -35.03
C MET A 1 -4.90 -18.34 -34.55
N ALA A 2 -4.43 -17.09 -34.56
CA ALA A 2 -3.10 -16.79 -34.05
C ALA A 2 -3.09 -17.18 -32.57
N GLU A 3 -2.22 -18.10 -32.18
CA GLU A 3 -2.02 -18.47 -30.78
C GLU A 3 -1.73 -17.18 -29.99
N GLY A 4 -2.74 -16.71 -29.26
CA GLY A 4 -2.72 -15.39 -28.66
C GLY A 4 -1.57 -15.28 -27.67
N GLN A 5 -0.58 -14.49 -28.03
CA GLN A 5 0.60 -14.22 -27.19
C GLN A 5 0.14 -13.78 -25.80
N VAL A 6 0.49 -14.58 -24.78
CA VAL A 6 0.15 -14.29 -23.38
C VAL A 6 1.13 -13.25 -22.86
N LEU A 7 0.62 -12.12 -22.39
CA LEU A 7 1.41 -11.08 -21.75
C LEU A 7 1.55 -11.39 -20.26
N VAL A 8 2.77 -11.73 -19.83
CA VAL A 8 3.08 -11.95 -18.41
C VAL A 8 3.61 -10.65 -17.80
N LEU A 9 2.96 -10.18 -16.73
CA LEU A 9 3.33 -8.99 -15.98
C LEU A 9 3.81 -9.38 -14.58
N ASP A 10 4.98 -8.89 -14.18
CA ASP A 10 5.42 -8.95 -12.79
C ASP A 10 4.67 -7.89 -11.98
N GLY A 11 3.97 -8.28 -10.93
CA GLY A 11 3.27 -7.37 -10.03
C GLY A 11 4.18 -6.71 -8.99
N ARG A 12 5.41 -7.20 -8.78
CA ARG A 12 6.34 -6.69 -7.75
C ARG A 12 6.80 -5.27 -8.10
N GLY A 13 6.88 -4.39 -7.10
CA GLY A 13 7.33 -3.00 -7.28
C GLY A 13 6.34 -2.10 -8.02
N HIS A 14 5.23 -2.63 -8.52
CA HIS A 14 4.18 -1.84 -9.16
C HIS A 14 3.19 -1.25 -8.15
N LEU A 15 2.77 -0.01 -8.39
CA LEU A 15 1.64 0.54 -7.66
C LEU A 15 0.33 -0.11 -8.15
N LEU A 16 -0.42 -0.73 -7.23
CA LEU A 16 -1.66 -1.49 -7.54
C LEU A 16 -2.60 -0.78 -8.54
N GLY A 17 -2.85 0.52 -8.39
CA GLY A 17 -3.74 1.27 -9.28
C GLY A 17 -3.17 1.46 -10.69
N ARG A 18 -1.85 1.66 -10.81
CA ARG A 18 -1.18 1.76 -12.12
C ARG A 18 -1.15 0.40 -12.82
N LEU A 19 -0.86 -0.67 -12.07
CA LEU A 19 -0.88 -2.03 -12.59
C LEU A 19 -2.29 -2.40 -13.09
N ALA A 20 -3.34 -2.08 -12.32
CA ALA A 20 -4.73 -2.34 -12.71
C ALA A 20 -5.11 -1.62 -14.01
N ALA A 21 -4.71 -0.36 -14.18
CA ALA A 21 -4.97 0.39 -15.42
C ALA A 21 -4.27 -0.23 -16.63
N ILE A 22 -3.02 -0.68 -16.46
CA ILE A 22 -2.26 -1.37 -17.51
C ILE A 22 -2.96 -2.68 -17.89
N VAL A 23 -3.31 -3.52 -16.91
CA VAL A 23 -4.00 -4.78 -17.14
C VAL A 23 -5.33 -4.57 -17.86
N ALA A 24 -6.15 -3.61 -17.41
CA ALA A 24 -7.42 -3.28 -18.04
C ALA A 24 -7.25 -2.90 -19.51
N LYS A 25 -6.27 -2.05 -19.84
CA LYS A 25 -5.97 -1.69 -21.24
C LYS A 25 -5.62 -2.90 -22.08
N GLN A 26 -4.78 -3.81 -21.57
CA GLN A 26 -4.33 -4.98 -22.33
C GLN A 26 -5.47 -5.98 -22.57
N VAL A 27 -6.36 -6.16 -21.59
CA VAL A 27 -7.57 -6.99 -21.73
C VAL A 27 -8.51 -6.42 -22.79
N LEU A 28 -8.73 -5.09 -22.80
CA LEU A 28 -9.57 -4.43 -23.82
C LEU A 28 -8.99 -4.53 -25.23
N LEU A 29 -7.67 -4.60 -25.36
CA LEU A 29 -6.98 -4.85 -26.64
C LEU A 29 -7.00 -6.33 -27.06
N GLY A 30 -7.74 -7.19 -26.36
CA GLY A 30 -7.90 -8.60 -26.68
C GLY A 30 -6.69 -9.48 -26.33
N ARG A 31 -5.75 -8.97 -25.51
CA ARG A 31 -4.58 -9.74 -25.08
C ARG A 31 -4.91 -10.55 -23.83
N LYS A 32 -4.44 -11.80 -23.78
CA LYS A 32 -4.46 -12.62 -22.56
C LYS A 32 -3.36 -12.13 -21.63
N VAL A 33 -3.72 -11.73 -20.41
CA VAL A 33 -2.78 -11.17 -19.42
C VAL A 33 -2.69 -12.07 -18.20
N VAL A 34 -1.47 -12.35 -17.75
CA VAL A 34 -1.20 -13.08 -16.50
C VAL A 34 -0.33 -12.21 -15.60
N VAL A 35 -0.80 -11.94 -14.38
CA VAL A 35 -0.05 -11.16 -13.38
C VAL A 35 0.55 -12.10 -12.34
N VAL A 36 1.85 -12.03 -12.11
CA VAL A 36 2.58 -12.88 -11.16
C VAL A 36 3.06 -12.04 -9.97
N ARG A 37 3.30 -12.65 -8.80
CA ARG A 37 3.86 -11.99 -7.59
C ARG A 37 3.03 -10.81 -7.03
N LEU A 38 1.71 -10.80 -7.24
CA LEU A 38 0.82 -9.75 -6.71
C LEU A 38 0.83 -9.66 -5.16
N THR A 39 1.02 -10.80 -4.49
CA THR A 39 1.04 -10.91 -3.02
C THR A 39 2.15 -10.09 -2.38
N ALA A 40 3.34 -10.00 -3.01
CA ALA A 40 4.45 -9.21 -2.52
C ALA A 40 4.09 -7.71 -2.42
N THR A 41 3.38 -7.20 -3.44
CA THR A 41 2.94 -5.79 -3.49
C THR A 41 1.84 -5.50 -2.47
N LEU A 42 0.97 -6.47 -2.18
CA LEU A 42 -0.05 -6.34 -1.13
C LEU A 42 0.58 -6.33 0.26
N GLU A 43 1.57 -7.19 0.50
CA GLU A 43 2.36 -7.28 1.72
C GLU A 43 3.13 -5.97 2.00
N GLU A 44 3.78 -5.39 0.98
CA GLU A 44 4.48 -4.10 1.09
C GLU A 44 3.52 -2.97 1.52
N LYS A 45 2.35 -2.86 0.87
CA LYS A 45 1.34 -1.87 1.25
C LYS A 45 0.82 -2.05 2.67
N ARG A 46 0.64 -3.29 3.12
CA ARG A 46 0.19 -3.59 4.49
C ARG A 46 1.24 -3.16 5.52
N LYS A 47 2.51 -3.48 5.28
CA LYS A 47 3.64 -3.09 6.14
C LYS A 47 3.79 -1.57 6.23
N GLU A 48 3.63 -0.85 5.12
CA GLU A 48 3.72 0.60 5.11
C GLU A 48 2.58 1.26 5.90
N LYS A 49 1.33 0.82 5.70
CA LYS A 49 0.18 1.31 6.48
C LYS A 49 0.35 1.04 7.98
N ALA A 50 0.88 -0.13 8.35
CA ALA A 50 1.14 -0.48 9.74
C ALA A 50 2.19 0.45 10.38
N LYS A 51 3.28 0.76 9.67
CA LYS A 51 4.30 1.72 10.13
C LYS A 51 3.72 3.12 10.35
N ILE A 52 2.91 3.61 9.42
CA ILE A 52 2.25 4.92 9.53
C ILE A 52 1.33 4.96 10.76
N HIS A 53 0.50 3.93 10.94
CA HIS A 53 -0.38 3.84 12.10
C HIS A 53 0.40 3.84 13.41
N TYR A 54 1.47 3.04 13.49
CA TYR A 54 2.34 2.97 14.67
C TYR A 54 2.98 4.33 14.99
N ARG A 55 3.52 5.04 13.99
CA ARG A 55 4.11 6.37 14.17
C ARG A 55 3.10 7.38 14.71
N LYS A 56 1.88 7.41 14.14
CA LYS A 56 0.80 8.31 14.57
C LYS A 56 0.37 8.01 16.01
N LYS A 57 0.19 6.73 16.36
CA LYS A 57 -0.16 6.31 17.73
C LYS A 57 0.93 6.69 18.74
N LYS A 58 2.20 6.52 18.39
CA LYS A 58 3.34 6.90 19.25
C LYS A 58 3.43 8.41 19.48
N GLN A 59 3.21 9.23 18.45
CA GLN A 59 3.15 10.69 18.58
C GLN A 59 1.97 11.12 19.47
N LEU A 60 0.79 10.53 19.26
CA LEU A 60 -0.39 10.84 20.07
C LEU A 60 -0.17 10.52 21.55
N MET A 61 0.44 9.37 21.88
CA MET A 61 0.76 9.03 23.26
C MET A 61 1.75 10.02 23.90
N ARG A 62 2.77 10.46 23.16
CA ARG A 62 3.72 11.48 23.65
C ARG A 62 3.02 12.81 23.93
N LEU A 63 2.13 13.25 23.04
CA LEU A 63 1.39 14.50 23.20
C LEU A 63 0.45 14.44 24.41
N ARG A 64 -0.25 13.32 24.61
CA ARG A 64 -1.10 13.11 25.80
C ARG A 64 -0.31 13.21 27.10
N LYS A 65 0.82 12.50 27.18
CA LYS A 65 1.70 12.56 28.35
C LYS A 65 2.24 13.96 28.63
N GLN A 66 2.53 14.74 27.58
CA GLN A 66 2.94 16.12 27.73
C GLN A 66 1.80 17.01 28.24
N ALA A 67 0.57 16.80 27.76
CA ALA A 67 -0.61 17.52 28.23
C ALA A 67 -0.88 17.25 29.72
N GLU A 68 -0.79 15.99 30.16
CA GLU A 68 -0.91 15.60 31.57
C GLU A 68 0.11 16.35 32.44
N LYS A 69 1.39 16.31 32.06
CA LYS A 69 2.46 17.03 32.78
C LYS A 69 2.29 18.55 32.78
N ASN A 70 1.75 19.11 31.71
CA ASN A 70 1.50 20.55 31.62
C ASN A 70 0.32 20.98 32.50
N ILE A 71 -0.64 20.10 32.75
CA ILE A 71 -1.76 20.34 33.68
C ILE A 71 -1.24 20.29 35.12
N GLU A 72 -0.45 19.27 35.48
CA GLU A 72 0.17 19.16 36.82
C GLU A 72 0.94 20.42 37.19
N LYS A 73 1.83 20.89 36.30
CA LYS A 73 2.62 22.13 36.49
C LYS A 73 1.82 23.43 36.56
N LYS A 74 0.53 23.41 36.22
CA LYS A 74 -0.37 24.58 36.27
C LYS A 74 -1.22 24.59 37.54
N ILE A 75 -1.29 23.46 38.24
CA ILE A 75 -2.08 23.27 39.45
C ILE A 75 -1.20 23.48 40.70
N ASP A 76 0.11 23.27 40.58
CA ASP A 76 1.13 23.78 41.52
C ASP A 76 1.33 25.30 41.37
#